data_AF-A0A7S0ZL37-F1
#
_entry.id   AF-A0A7S0ZL37-F1
#
_cell.length_a   1.000
_cell.length_b   1.000
_cell.length_c   1.000
_cell.angle_alpha   90.00
_cell.angle_beta   90.00
_cell.angle_gamma   90.00
#
_symmetry.space_group_name_H-M   'P 1'
#
loop_
_entity.id
_entity.type
_entity.pdbx_description
1 polymer ?
#
loop_
_entity_poly.entity_id
_entity_poly.type
_entity_poly.pdbx_seq_one_letter_code
_entity_poly.pdbx_strand_id
1 'polypeptide(L)'
;MIARGDLGTAIPFEQVPTVQEKIVNLCRSLGKPCLISTHFLESMTCYPTPTRAEVADITEAVYQGADALILTSETASGRFPFRSLSTMHAVTKRIEEHMADRKLAQKVVKQPSVLKMKHATNTTAFKSTFIAEKLASSAAVLSDQRNAKAILVFTQKGLMANLLSRNRPRAPIVAFTAAPAIRNKLSILYGVRPLQITFLDNSEDTIQSAFNELKLRKVVEKGDMVVVVADVLGGTKGSPKEDIEIVFEEFSRGSGVISQGRVRAALRRLGLKVSDAVEAALGMRDFDLEESTRMELAASKNTTAAPVEQTVDFQRFCQYVEEATEVVHTLQLRCVE
;
A
#
# COMPACT_ATOMS: atom_id res chain seq x y z
N MET A 1 -13.46 -4.06 -7.96
CA MET A 1 -13.47 -4.15 -9.42
C MET A 1 -14.85 -3.71 -9.90
N ILE A 2 -14.92 -2.89 -10.94
CA ILE A 2 -16.15 -2.43 -11.59
C ILE A 2 -16.25 -3.18 -12.92
N ALA A 3 -17.08 -4.22 -12.96
CA ALA A 3 -17.40 -4.95 -14.20
C ALA A 3 -18.61 -4.26 -14.85
N ARG A 4 -18.36 -3.52 -15.92
CA ARG A 4 -19.36 -2.63 -16.54
C ARG A 4 -20.45 -3.39 -17.29
N GLY A 5 -20.10 -4.52 -17.91
CA GLY A 5 -21.05 -5.44 -18.51
C GLY A 5 -22.08 -5.92 -17.49
N ASP A 6 -21.61 -6.49 -16.37
CA ASP A 6 -22.48 -6.95 -15.28
C ASP A 6 -23.28 -5.81 -14.66
N LEU A 7 -22.64 -4.65 -14.41
CA LEU A 7 -23.31 -3.48 -13.86
C LEU A 7 -24.45 -3.00 -14.76
N GLY A 8 -24.25 -2.98 -16.08
CA GLY A 8 -25.26 -2.60 -17.07
C GLY A 8 -26.43 -3.56 -17.19
N THR A 9 -26.35 -4.77 -16.62
CA THR A 9 -27.51 -5.68 -16.51
C THR A 9 -28.42 -5.33 -15.32
N ALA A 10 -27.86 -4.69 -14.29
CA ALA A 10 -28.54 -4.39 -13.04
C ALA A 10 -29.09 -2.96 -12.97
N ILE A 11 -28.50 -2.02 -13.71
CA ILE A 11 -28.93 -0.61 -13.77
C ILE A 11 -29.09 -0.14 -15.23
N PRO A 12 -29.89 0.89 -15.51
CA PRO A 12 -29.99 1.46 -16.86
C PRO A 12 -28.61 1.86 -17.41
N PHE A 13 -28.35 1.57 -18.69
CA PHE A 13 -27.03 1.70 -19.29
C PHE A 13 -26.52 3.15 -19.27
N GLU A 14 -27.43 4.13 -19.35
CA GLU A 14 -27.13 5.55 -19.26
C GLU A 14 -26.64 5.98 -17.86
N GLN A 15 -26.91 5.19 -16.81
CA GLN A 15 -26.45 5.46 -15.45
C GLN A 15 -25.07 4.87 -15.15
N VAL A 16 -24.62 3.88 -15.92
CA VAL A 16 -23.36 3.15 -15.71
C VAL A 16 -22.15 4.10 -15.57
N PRO A 17 -21.95 5.10 -16.46
CA PRO A 17 -20.81 6.01 -16.34
C PRO A 17 -20.80 6.80 -15.02
N THR A 18 -21.97 7.31 -14.61
CA THR A 18 -22.11 8.11 -13.38
C THR A 18 -21.88 7.25 -12.14
N VAL A 19 -22.37 6.00 -12.15
CA VAL A 19 -22.16 5.06 -11.03
C VAL A 19 -20.70 4.63 -10.95
N GLN A 20 -20.05 4.37 -12.08
CA GLN A 20 -18.62 4.08 -12.14
C GLN A 20 -17.80 5.21 -11.49
N GLU A 21 -18.02 6.46 -11.89
CA GLU A 21 -17.32 7.61 -11.33
C GLU A 21 -17.50 7.69 -9.80
N LYS A 22 -18.73 7.50 -9.30
CA LYS A 22 -19.02 7.46 -7.86
C LYS A 22 -18.24 6.37 -7.13
N ILE A 23 -18.18 5.15 -7.69
CA ILE A 23 -17.44 4.03 -7.09
C ILE A 23 -15.94 4.33 -7.09
N VAL A 24 -15.39 4.85 -8.21
CA VAL A 24 -13.97 5.21 -8.30
C VAL A 24 -13.62 6.27 -7.25
N ASN A 25 -14.40 7.34 -7.15
CA ASN A 25 -14.19 8.40 -6.16
C ASN A 25 -14.26 7.88 -4.72
N LEU A 26 -15.21 6.98 -4.42
CA LEU A 26 -15.32 6.34 -3.11
C LEU A 26 -14.08 5.48 -2.81
N CYS A 27 -13.67 4.60 -3.73
CA CYS A 27 -12.47 3.78 -3.58
C CYS A 27 -11.22 4.63 -3.31
N ARG A 28 -11.04 5.71 -4.10
CA ARG A 28 -9.94 6.66 -3.92
C ARG A 28 -9.97 7.34 -2.56
N SER A 29 -11.15 7.79 -2.11
CA SER A 29 -11.31 8.41 -0.79
C SER A 29 -10.92 7.46 0.35
N LEU A 30 -11.18 6.16 0.17
CA LEU A 30 -10.86 5.11 1.13
C LEU A 30 -9.44 4.55 0.97
N GLY A 31 -8.67 5.01 -0.02
CA GLY A 31 -7.34 4.46 -0.34
C GLY A 31 -7.37 2.99 -0.76
N LYS A 32 -8.47 2.55 -1.39
CA LYS A 32 -8.62 1.20 -1.94
C LYS A 32 -8.39 1.23 -3.46
N PRO A 33 -7.57 0.33 -4.03
CA PRO A 33 -7.38 0.26 -5.47
C PRO A 33 -8.69 0.00 -6.21
N CYS A 34 -8.96 0.78 -7.24
CA CYS A 34 -10.15 0.65 -8.08
C CYS A 34 -9.77 0.17 -9.48
N LEU A 35 -10.34 -0.96 -9.89
CA LEU A 35 -10.13 -1.55 -11.21
C LEU A 35 -11.40 -1.47 -12.01
N ILE A 36 -11.29 -1.11 -13.28
CA ILE A 36 -12.41 -1.09 -14.23
C ILE A 36 -12.18 -2.20 -15.26
N SER A 37 -13.25 -2.91 -15.62
CA SER A 37 -13.20 -4.06 -16.52
C SER A 37 -14.34 -4.05 -17.53
N THR A 38 -14.22 -4.90 -18.55
CA THR A 38 -15.16 -5.20 -19.66
C THR A 38 -15.37 -4.02 -20.62
N HIS A 39 -15.63 -4.30 -21.91
CA HIS A 39 -16.02 -3.33 -22.93
C HIS A 39 -15.02 -2.20 -23.22
N PHE A 40 -13.70 -2.39 -23.02
CA PHE A 40 -12.72 -1.37 -23.38
C PHE A 40 -12.28 -1.45 -24.84
N LEU A 41 -11.93 -2.63 -25.33
CA LEU A 41 -11.42 -2.84 -26.69
C LEU A 41 -12.09 -4.06 -27.33
N GLU A 42 -13.38 -4.29 -27.03
CA GLU A 42 -14.13 -5.47 -27.47
C GLU A 42 -14.05 -5.68 -29.00
N SER A 43 -14.09 -4.60 -29.79
CA SER A 43 -13.96 -4.67 -31.24
C SER A 43 -12.62 -5.29 -31.68
N MET A 44 -11.57 -5.14 -30.86
CA MET A 44 -10.24 -5.67 -31.13
C MET A 44 -10.12 -7.18 -30.94
N THR A 45 -11.17 -7.86 -30.47
CA THR A 45 -11.27 -9.33 -30.56
C THR A 45 -11.30 -9.79 -32.02
N CYS A 46 -11.97 -9.04 -32.89
CA CYS A 46 -12.19 -9.37 -34.29
C CYS A 46 -11.37 -8.50 -35.25
N TYR A 47 -11.08 -7.26 -34.87
CA TYR A 47 -10.44 -6.26 -35.73
C TYR A 47 -9.08 -5.79 -35.17
N PRO A 48 -8.14 -5.37 -36.02
CA PRO A 48 -6.81 -4.98 -35.55
C PRO A 48 -6.73 -3.59 -34.92
N THR A 49 -7.82 -2.80 -34.97
CA THR A 49 -7.85 -1.39 -34.56
C THR A 49 -9.11 -1.10 -33.75
N PRO A 50 -9.03 -0.28 -32.70
CA PRO A 50 -10.20 0.10 -31.91
C PRO A 50 -11.07 1.13 -32.63
N THR A 51 -12.28 1.28 -32.13
CA THR A 51 -13.18 2.38 -32.47
C THR A 51 -12.79 3.65 -31.71
N ARG A 52 -13.25 4.82 -32.21
CA ARG A 52 -13.09 6.09 -31.48
C ARG A 52 -13.82 6.11 -30.13
N ALA A 53 -14.96 5.41 -30.04
CA ALA A 53 -15.74 5.32 -28.82
C ALA A 53 -14.99 4.56 -27.72
N GLU A 54 -14.36 3.43 -28.07
CA GLU A 54 -13.52 2.64 -27.16
C GLU A 54 -12.32 3.44 -26.63
N VAL A 55 -11.66 4.22 -27.50
CA VAL A 55 -10.56 5.10 -27.07
C VAL A 55 -11.04 6.20 -26.13
N ALA A 56 -12.20 6.81 -26.40
CA ALA A 56 -12.80 7.82 -25.52
C ALA A 56 -13.20 7.22 -24.16
N ASP A 57 -13.67 5.98 -24.14
CA ASP A 57 -14.05 5.26 -22.93
C ASP A 57 -12.85 4.91 -22.04
N ILE A 58 -11.73 4.44 -22.63
CA ILE A 58 -10.45 4.29 -21.91
C ILE A 58 -10.01 5.63 -21.31
N THR A 59 -10.10 6.70 -22.11
CA THR A 59 -9.70 8.04 -21.70
C THR A 59 -10.47 8.51 -20.46
N GLU A 60 -11.79 8.30 -20.46
CA GLU A 60 -12.65 8.64 -19.33
C GLU A 60 -12.32 7.83 -18.07
N ALA A 61 -12.10 6.52 -18.20
CA ALA A 61 -11.70 5.67 -17.08
C ALA A 61 -10.37 6.13 -16.44
N VAL A 62 -9.41 6.60 -17.25
CA VAL A 62 -8.15 7.17 -16.77
C VAL A 62 -8.38 8.51 -16.07
N TYR A 63 -9.21 9.41 -16.63
CA TYR A 63 -9.52 10.70 -16.01
C TYR A 63 -10.22 10.56 -14.65
N GLN A 64 -11.11 9.58 -14.51
CA GLN A 64 -11.75 9.26 -13.23
C GLN A 64 -10.74 8.76 -12.18
N GLY A 65 -9.55 8.36 -12.61
CA GLY A 65 -8.46 7.96 -11.73
C GLY A 65 -8.56 6.51 -11.28
N ALA A 66 -8.99 5.61 -12.17
CA ALA A 66 -8.82 4.18 -11.98
C ALA A 66 -7.34 3.81 -11.70
N ASP A 67 -7.11 2.77 -10.91
CA ASP A 67 -5.75 2.27 -10.62
C ASP A 67 -5.27 1.31 -11.70
N ALA A 68 -6.17 0.48 -12.24
CA ALA A 68 -5.87 -0.40 -13.36
C ALA A 68 -7.10 -0.60 -14.26
N LEU A 69 -6.84 -0.87 -15.53
CA LEU A 69 -7.82 -1.25 -16.53
C LEU A 69 -7.59 -2.71 -16.91
N ILE A 70 -8.68 -3.46 -17.10
CA ILE A 70 -8.64 -4.90 -17.37
C ILE A 70 -9.12 -5.16 -18.80
N LEU A 71 -8.30 -5.88 -19.57
CA LEU A 71 -8.71 -6.53 -20.82
C LEU A 71 -9.21 -7.94 -20.50
N THR A 72 -10.30 -8.35 -21.13
CA THR A 72 -10.99 -9.63 -20.92
C THR A 72 -10.86 -10.51 -22.16
N SER A 73 -11.89 -10.54 -23.01
CA SER A 73 -11.94 -11.35 -24.23
C SER A 73 -10.83 -10.96 -25.20
N GLU A 74 -10.43 -9.68 -25.21
CA GLU A 74 -9.43 -9.13 -26.12
C GLU A 74 -8.08 -9.85 -26.02
N THR A 75 -7.67 -10.20 -24.80
CA THR A 75 -6.40 -10.89 -24.53
C THR A 75 -6.54 -12.39 -24.30
N ALA A 76 -7.71 -12.84 -23.84
CA ALA A 76 -7.94 -14.25 -23.53
C ALA A 76 -8.20 -15.11 -24.77
N SER A 77 -9.04 -14.63 -25.70
CA SER A 77 -9.45 -15.38 -26.89
C SER A 77 -9.52 -14.53 -28.18
N GLY A 78 -9.20 -13.24 -28.09
CA GLY A 78 -9.17 -12.32 -29.22
C GLY A 78 -8.10 -12.64 -30.25
N ARG A 79 -8.31 -12.21 -31.49
CA ARG A 79 -7.37 -12.43 -32.61
C ARG A 79 -6.12 -11.56 -32.53
N PHE A 80 -6.16 -10.47 -31.75
CA PHE A 80 -5.10 -9.46 -31.70
C PHE A 80 -4.64 -9.10 -30.27
N PRO A 81 -4.33 -10.08 -29.39
CA PRO A 81 -4.11 -9.84 -27.96
C PRO A 81 -2.98 -8.85 -27.67
N PHE A 82 -1.84 -8.98 -28.35
CA PHE A 82 -0.71 -8.07 -28.19
C PHE A 82 -1.01 -6.64 -28.69
N ARG A 83 -1.83 -6.51 -29.75
CA ARG A 83 -2.22 -5.18 -30.26
C ARG A 83 -3.22 -4.51 -29.33
N SER A 84 -4.16 -5.26 -28.75
CA SER A 84 -5.09 -4.73 -27.74
C SER A 84 -4.33 -4.21 -26.53
N LEU A 85 -3.36 -4.98 -26.02
CA LEU A 85 -2.50 -4.54 -24.91
C LEU A 85 -1.67 -3.29 -25.29
N SER A 86 -1.06 -3.28 -26.48
CA SER A 86 -0.27 -2.15 -26.97
C SER A 86 -1.12 -0.88 -27.15
N THR A 87 -2.36 -1.05 -27.63
CA THR A 87 -3.32 0.04 -27.83
C THR A 87 -3.76 0.62 -26.49
N MET A 88 -4.16 -0.23 -25.55
CA MET A 88 -4.49 0.17 -24.17
C MET A 88 -3.33 0.97 -23.57
N HIS A 89 -2.11 0.44 -23.65
CA HIS A 89 -0.92 1.12 -23.13
C HIS A 89 -0.65 2.48 -23.81
N ALA A 90 -0.79 2.57 -25.13
CA ALA A 90 -0.55 3.81 -25.87
C ALA A 90 -1.57 4.90 -25.49
N VAL A 91 -2.85 4.53 -25.36
CA VAL A 91 -3.91 5.47 -24.96
C VAL A 91 -3.70 5.93 -23.52
N THR A 92 -3.53 5.00 -22.57
CA THR A 92 -3.37 5.36 -21.15
C THR A 92 -2.16 6.26 -20.94
N LYS A 93 -1.00 5.90 -21.52
CA LYS A 93 0.23 6.70 -21.43
C LYS A 93 0.02 8.13 -21.95
N ARG A 94 -0.65 8.28 -23.10
CA ARG A 94 -0.89 9.60 -23.70
C ARG A 94 -1.78 10.48 -22.81
N ILE A 95 -2.81 9.90 -22.20
CA ILE A 95 -3.71 10.62 -21.30
C ILE A 95 -3.01 10.97 -19.98
N GLU A 96 -2.22 10.06 -19.41
CA GLU A 96 -1.42 10.29 -18.21
C GLU A 96 -0.42 11.43 -18.39
N GLU A 97 0.28 11.48 -19.53
CA GLU A 97 1.17 12.59 -19.89
C GLU A 97 0.39 13.93 -19.96
N HIS A 98 -0.76 13.94 -20.62
CA HIS A 98 -1.60 15.13 -20.72
C HIS A 98 -2.12 15.61 -19.36
N MET A 99 -2.48 14.68 -18.46
CA MET A 99 -2.88 15.01 -17.09
C MET A 99 -1.73 15.59 -16.29
N ALA A 100 -0.51 15.06 -16.44
CA ALA A 100 0.67 15.57 -15.76
C ALA A 100 0.97 17.03 -16.18
N ASP A 101 0.85 17.33 -17.48
CA ASP A 101 1.04 18.69 -18.01
C ASP A 101 -0.01 19.67 -17.45
N ARG A 102 -1.29 19.24 -17.39
CA ARG A 102 -2.37 20.05 -16.80
C ARG A 102 -2.19 20.30 -15.31
N LYS A 103 -1.72 19.30 -14.56
CA LYS A 103 -1.46 19.41 -13.11
C LYS A 103 -0.37 20.44 -12.80
N LEU A 104 0.60 20.63 -13.69
CA LEU A 104 1.61 21.69 -13.55
C LEU A 104 0.99 23.09 -13.74
N ALA A 105 -0.02 23.20 -14.61
CA ALA A 105 -0.71 24.46 -14.89
C ALA A 105 -1.75 24.86 -13.82
N GLN A 106 -2.22 23.91 -12.98
CA GLN A 106 -3.23 24.15 -11.95
C GLN A 106 -2.67 23.99 -10.53
N LYS A 107 -3.12 24.85 -9.58
CA LYS A 107 -2.75 24.72 -8.17
C LYS A 107 -3.21 23.36 -7.61
N VAL A 108 -2.31 22.69 -6.88
CA VAL A 108 -2.45 21.37 -6.25
C VAL A 108 -3.89 21.08 -5.78
N VAL A 109 -4.55 20.12 -6.44
CA VAL A 109 -5.84 19.58 -5.99
C VAL A 109 -5.61 18.79 -4.70
N LYS A 110 -6.10 19.30 -3.58
CA LYS A 110 -6.05 18.61 -2.28
C LYS A 110 -6.97 17.41 -2.32
N GLN A 111 -6.43 16.20 -2.18
CA GLN A 111 -7.27 15.03 -1.98
C GLN A 111 -7.89 15.01 -0.58
N PRO A 112 -9.15 14.55 -0.45
CA PRO A 112 -9.76 14.35 0.86
C PRO A 112 -8.96 13.31 1.66
N SER A 113 -8.75 13.58 2.95
CA SER A 113 -8.05 12.64 3.84
C SER A 113 -8.88 11.37 3.99
N VAL A 114 -8.20 10.20 4.01
CA VAL A 114 -8.84 8.88 4.25
C VAL A 114 -9.59 8.89 5.59
N LEU A 115 -9.10 9.69 6.53
CA LEU A 115 -9.52 9.69 7.93
C LEU A 115 -10.70 10.63 8.22
N LYS A 116 -11.35 11.22 7.20
CA LYS A 116 -12.54 12.07 7.39
C LYS A 116 -13.84 11.30 7.73
N MET A 117 -13.77 9.99 7.94
CA MET A 117 -14.89 9.18 8.44
C MET A 117 -15.05 9.40 9.96
N LYS A 118 -16.21 9.95 10.36
CA LYS A 118 -16.59 10.51 11.66
C LYS A 118 -16.48 9.60 12.92
N HIS A 119 -15.86 8.43 12.88
CA HIS A 119 -15.88 7.46 14.00
C HIS A 119 -14.56 6.70 14.22
N ALA A 120 -13.43 7.39 14.31
CA ALA A 120 -12.17 6.74 14.68
C ALA A 120 -11.66 7.27 16.03
N THR A 121 -11.70 6.38 17.02
CA THR A 121 -11.22 6.56 18.38
C THR A 121 -9.74 6.98 18.40
N ASN A 122 -9.37 7.81 19.39
CA ASN A 122 -8.03 8.34 19.68
C ASN A 122 -6.99 7.21 19.98
N THR A 123 -6.73 6.33 19.04
CA THR A 123 -5.77 5.23 19.16
C THR A 123 -4.44 5.61 18.52
N THR A 124 -3.34 5.04 19.02
CA THR A 124 -1.97 5.26 18.50
C THR A 124 -1.83 4.86 17.03
N ALA A 125 -2.53 3.80 16.61
CA ALA A 125 -2.58 3.36 15.21
C ALA A 125 -3.20 4.41 14.26
N PHE A 126 -4.23 5.14 14.71
CA PHE A 126 -4.84 6.23 13.96
C PHE A 126 -3.86 7.40 13.76
N LYS A 127 -3.13 7.77 14.82
CA LYS A 127 -2.11 8.83 14.75
C LYS A 127 -0.97 8.47 13.79
N SER A 128 -0.45 7.25 13.85
CA SER A 128 0.61 6.78 12.94
C SER A 128 0.14 6.79 11.47
N THR A 129 -1.10 6.38 11.21
CA THR A 129 -1.69 6.40 9.86
C THR A 129 -1.89 7.83 9.34
N PHE A 130 -2.29 8.76 10.20
CA PHE A 130 -2.42 10.18 9.84
C PHE A 130 -1.06 10.80 9.49
N ILE A 131 -0.02 10.51 10.26
CA ILE A 131 1.35 10.98 9.98
C ILE A 131 1.82 10.43 8.63
N ALA A 132 1.65 9.12 8.40
CA ALA A 132 2.00 8.49 7.13
C ALA A 132 1.27 9.13 5.94
N GLU A 133 -0.03 9.44 6.10
CA GLU A 133 -0.81 10.12 5.06
C GLU A 133 -0.25 11.51 4.73
N LYS A 134 0.12 12.30 5.75
CA LYS A 134 0.70 13.63 5.56
C LYS A 134 2.10 13.57 4.95
N LEU A 135 2.91 12.60 5.35
CA LEU A 135 4.23 12.38 4.76
C LEU A 135 4.12 11.95 3.30
N ALA A 136 3.24 11.00 2.96
CA ALA A 136 3.00 10.60 1.58
C ALA A 136 2.53 11.78 0.71
N SER A 137 1.62 12.62 1.20
CA SER A 137 1.19 13.81 0.48
C SER A 137 2.34 14.81 0.28
N SER A 138 3.13 15.04 1.32
CA SER A 138 4.26 15.97 1.27
C SER A 138 5.35 15.46 0.33
N ALA A 139 5.62 14.16 0.34
CA ALA A 139 6.56 13.50 -0.56
C ALA A 139 6.14 13.62 -2.03
N ALA A 140 4.85 13.40 -2.33
CA ALA A 140 4.31 13.58 -3.68
C ALA A 140 4.45 15.03 -4.16
N VAL A 141 4.13 16.01 -3.31
CA VAL A 141 4.30 17.44 -3.62
C VAL A 141 5.77 17.79 -3.84
N LEU A 142 6.65 17.33 -2.95
CA LEU A 142 8.10 17.58 -3.04
C LEU A 142 8.68 16.98 -4.33
N SER A 143 8.28 15.76 -4.65
CA SER A 143 8.67 15.07 -5.89
C SER A 143 8.24 15.86 -7.13
N ASP A 144 6.99 16.30 -7.18
CA ASP A 144 6.45 17.06 -8.31
C ASP A 144 7.15 18.43 -8.45
N GLN A 145 7.38 19.14 -7.32
CA GLN A 145 8.02 20.46 -7.31
C GLN A 145 9.52 20.42 -7.66
N ARG A 146 10.22 19.35 -7.28
CA ARG A 146 11.65 19.18 -7.57
C ARG A 146 11.90 18.38 -8.84
N ASN A 147 10.84 18.04 -9.59
CA ASN A 147 10.89 17.21 -10.78
C ASN A 147 11.76 15.95 -10.54
N ALA A 148 11.54 15.30 -9.39
CA ALA A 148 12.32 14.14 -9.00
C ALA A 148 12.14 13.02 -10.02
N LYS A 149 13.22 12.30 -10.30
CA LYS A 149 13.26 11.17 -11.24
C LYS A 149 12.38 10.01 -10.78
N ALA A 150 12.35 9.75 -9.48
CA ALA A 150 11.59 8.68 -8.87
C ALA A 150 11.31 8.99 -7.39
N ILE A 151 10.25 8.36 -6.87
CA ILE A 151 10.00 8.27 -5.43
C ILE A 151 10.34 6.84 -5.01
N LEU A 152 11.32 6.68 -4.13
CA LEU A 152 11.73 5.39 -3.59
C LEU A 152 10.97 5.15 -2.29
N VAL A 153 10.35 3.98 -2.16
CA VAL A 153 9.53 3.64 -1.00
C VAL A 153 9.99 2.34 -0.42
N PHE A 154 10.54 2.36 0.79
CA PHE A 154 10.87 1.15 1.53
C PHE A 154 9.67 0.75 2.40
N THR A 155 9.07 -0.40 2.09
CA THR A 155 7.82 -0.83 2.74
C THR A 155 7.76 -2.32 3.04
N GLN A 156 7.30 -2.65 4.25
CA GLN A 156 7.02 -4.05 4.62
C GLN A 156 5.60 -4.48 4.29
N LYS A 157 4.59 -3.65 4.53
CA LYS A 157 3.16 -4.02 4.36
C LYS A 157 2.49 -3.32 3.18
N GLY A 158 3.19 -2.39 2.52
CA GLY A 158 2.70 -1.66 1.36
C GLY A 158 1.87 -0.42 1.67
N LEU A 159 1.73 -0.03 2.93
CA LEU A 159 0.91 1.12 3.34
C LEU A 159 1.40 2.42 2.69
N MET A 160 2.70 2.71 2.81
CA MET A 160 3.27 3.95 2.29
C MET A 160 3.20 4.01 0.76
N ALA A 161 3.46 2.89 0.09
CA ALA A 161 3.33 2.79 -1.37
C ALA A 161 1.88 3.04 -1.83
N ASN A 162 0.88 2.51 -1.12
CA ASN A 162 -0.53 2.78 -1.40
C ASN A 162 -0.92 4.25 -1.19
N LEU A 163 -0.48 4.85 -0.07
CA LEU A 163 -0.73 6.26 0.21
C LEU A 163 -0.08 7.17 -0.83
N LEU A 164 1.14 6.87 -1.28
CA LEU A 164 1.82 7.60 -2.34
C LEU A 164 1.13 7.43 -3.70
N SER A 165 0.79 6.19 -4.08
CA SER A 165 0.06 5.87 -5.31
C SER A 165 -1.24 6.68 -5.43
N ARG A 166 -1.99 6.78 -4.32
CA ARG A 166 -3.21 7.59 -4.25
C ARG A 166 -2.99 9.07 -4.59
N ASN A 167 -1.85 9.65 -4.21
CA ASN A 167 -1.53 11.05 -4.50
C ASN A 167 -1.25 11.31 -6.00
N ARG A 168 -1.11 10.25 -6.81
CA ARG A 168 -0.81 10.31 -8.25
C ARG A 168 0.35 11.29 -8.55
N PRO A 169 1.54 11.08 -7.94
CA PRO A 169 2.73 11.86 -8.27
C PRO A 169 3.10 11.65 -9.74
N ARG A 170 3.78 12.62 -10.34
CA ARG A 170 4.28 12.52 -11.72
C ARG A 170 5.45 11.53 -11.80
N ALA A 171 6.32 11.54 -10.80
CA ALA A 171 7.43 10.63 -10.74
C ALA A 171 6.93 9.19 -10.49
N PRO A 172 7.52 8.19 -11.15
CA PRO A 172 7.23 6.79 -10.85
C PRO A 172 7.61 6.46 -9.40
N ILE A 173 6.78 5.64 -8.75
CA ILE A 173 7.03 5.14 -7.41
C ILE A 173 7.75 3.80 -7.56
N VAL A 174 8.94 3.66 -7.00
CA VAL A 174 9.64 2.39 -6.90
C VAL A 174 9.51 1.89 -5.47
N ALA A 175 8.76 0.81 -5.28
CA ALA A 175 8.52 0.26 -3.95
C ALA A 175 9.43 -0.94 -3.69
N PHE A 176 10.27 -0.83 -2.68
CA PHE A 176 11.17 -1.87 -2.22
C PHE A 176 10.56 -2.64 -1.07
N THR A 177 10.62 -3.97 -1.14
CA THR A 177 10.13 -4.86 -0.09
C THR A 177 10.92 -6.16 -0.08
N ALA A 178 11.12 -6.76 1.10
CA ALA A 178 11.75 -8.08 1.21
C ALA A 178 10.77 -9.22 0.90
N ALA A 179 9.46 -8.99 1.09
CA ALA A 179 8.43 -10.02 0.99
C ALA A 179 7.86 -10.16 -0.44
N PRO A 180 7.99 -11.33 -1.10
CA PRO A 180 7.45 -11.54 -2.45
C PRO A 180 5.93 -11.35 -2.53
N ALA A 181 5.20 -11.72 -1.48
CA ALA A 181 3.74 -11.55 -1.40
C ALA A 181 3.34 -10.06 -1.48
N ILE A 182 4.09 -9.20 -0.79
CA ILE A 182 3.86 -7.76 -0.77
C ILE A 182 4.24 -7.15 -2.11
N ARG A 183 5.37 -7.56 -2.69
CA ARG A 183 5.76 -7.15 -4.06
C ARG A 183 4.63 -7.42 -5.05
N ASN A 184 4.05 -8.62 -5.03
CA ASN A 184 2.97 -8.98 -5.93
C ASN A 184 1.71 -8.14 -5.66
N LYS A 185 1.35 -7.91 -4.39
CA LYS A 185 0.21 -7.07 -4.01
C LYS A 185 0.36 -5.62 -4.48
N LEU A 186 1.57 -5.08 -4.46
CA LEU A 186 1.85 -3.70 -4.87
C LEU A 186 1.76 -3.47 -6.38
N SER A 187 1.83 -4.52 -7.20
CA SER A 187 1.83 -4.42 -8.66
C SER A 187 0.54 -3.83 -9.25
N ILE A 188 -0.56 -3.90 -8.51
CA ILE A 188 -1.87 -3.40 -8.93
C ILE A 188 -2.08 -1.90 -8.65
N LEU A 189 -1.17 -1.29 -7.89
CA LEU A 189 -1.28 0.10 -7.49
C LEU A 189 -0.82 1.01 -8.63
N TYR A 190 -1.55 2.11 -8.85
CA TYR A 190 -1.19 3.08 -9.86
C TYR A 190 0.23 3.64 -9.65
N GLY A 191 1.03 3.67 -10.71
CA GLY A 191 2.34 4.30 -10.73
C GLY A 191 3.40 3.61 -9.86
N VAL A 192 3.09 2.44 -9.27
CA VAL A 192 4.01 1.69 -8.41
C VAL A 192 4.70 0.58 -9.20
N ARG A 193 6.03 0.55 -9.11
CA ARG A 193 6.89 -0.50 -9.63
C ARG A 193 7.55 -1.22 -8.44
N PRO A 194 7.03 -2.38 -8.04
CA PRO A 194 7.56 -3.08 -6.88
C PRO A 194 8.82 -3.87 -7.25
N LEU A 195 9.86 -3.74 -6.44
CA LEU A 195 11.13 -4.47 -6.54
C LEU A 195 11.38 -5.21 -5.23
N GLN A 196 11.86 -6.45 -5.36
CA GLN A 196 12.30 -7.22 -4.21
C GLN A 196 13.76 -6.93 -3.93
N ILE A 197 14.06 -6.51 -2.70
CA ILE A 197 15.42 -6.38 -2.19
C ILE A 197 15.47 -6.88 -0.76
N THR A 198 16.64 -7.31 -0.31
CA THR A 198 16.87 -7.59 1.10
C THR A 198 17.10 -6.27 1.84
N PHE A 199 16.43 -6.08 2.98
CA PHE A 199 16.73 -4.97 3.88
C PHE A 199 17.91 -5.34 4.78
N LEU A 200 18.89 -4.46 4.85
CA LEU A 200 20.08 -4.62 5.68
C LEU A 200 19.85 -3.93 7.03
N ASP A 201 20.65 -4.28 8.04
CA ASP A 201 20.54 -3.71 9.38
C ASP A 201 20.75 -2.19 9.36
N ASN A 202 21.61 -1.72 8.47
CA ASN A 202 21.82 -0.30 8.24
C ASN A 202 20.93 0.22 7.10
N SER A 203 20.15 1.24 7.43
CA SER A 203 19.29 1.96 6.49
C SER A 203 20.02 2.54 5.29
N GLU A 204 21.22 3.10 5.48
CA GLU A 204 22.01 3.69 4.39
C GLU A 204 22.48 2.63 3.40
N ASP A 205 22.92 1.48 3.89
CA ASP A 205 23.38 0.37 3.04
C ASP A 205 22.20 -0.17 2.20
N THR A 206 21.00 -0.20 2.79
CA THR A 206 19.76 -0.57 2.07
C THR A 206 19.43 0.43 0.96
N ILE A 207 19.56 1.74 1.23
CA ILE A 207 19.33 2.79 0.24
C ILE A 207 20.37 2.72 -0.88
N GLN A 208 21.64 2.48 -0.55
CA GLN A 208 22.71 2.36 -1.54
C GLN A 208 22.53 1.14 -2.43
N SER A 209 22.12 0.01 -1.85
CA SER A 209 21.77 -1.20 -2.60
C SER A 209 20.62 -0.93 -3.59
N ALA A 210 19.58 -0.23 -3.14
CA ALA A 210 18.47 0.19 -3.99
C ALA A 210 18.90 1.12 -5.15
N PHE A 211 19.82 2.07 -4.90
CA PHE A 211 20.37 2.92 -5.95
C PHE A 211 21.17 2.12 -6.99
N ASN A 212 22.00 1.17 -6.54
CA ASN A 212 22.76 0.31 -7.45
C ASN A 212 21.82 -0.50 -8.35
N GLU A 213 20.77 -1.08 -7.78
CA GLU A 213 19.76 -1.84 -8.52
C GLU A 213 19.01 -0.97 -9.55
N LEU A 214 18.70 0.28 -9.21
CA LEU A 214 18.04 1.20 -10.13
C LEU A 214 18.93 1.70 -11.26
N LYS A 215 20.22 1.90 -10.99
CA LYS A 215 21.22 2.22 -12.03
C LYS A 215 21.38 1.07 -13.01
N LEU A 216 21.48 -0.16 -12.51
CA LEU A 216 21.56 -1.36 -13.36
C LEU A 216 20.34 -1.48 -14.29
N ARG A 217 19.16 -1.11 -13.80
CA ARG A 217 17.90 -1.08 -14.55
C ARG A 217 17.70 0.18 -15.41
N LYS A 218 18.67 1.12 -15.42
CA LYS A 218 18.60 2.40 -16.12
C LYS A 218 17.36 3.24 -15.76
N VAL A 219 16.91 3.14 -14.50
CA VAL A 219 15.78 3.94 -13.99
C VAL A 219 16.26 5.30 -13.51
N VAL A 220 17.46 5.35 -12.92
CA VAL A 220 18.11 6.57 -12.41
C VAL A 220 19.57 6.61 -12.85
N GLU A 221 20.10 7.82 -12.99
CA GLU A 221 21.50 8.09 -13.31
C GLU A 221 22.14 8.96 -12.21
N LYS A 222 23.48 9.05 -12.22
CA LYS A 222 24.20 9.93 -11.31
C LYS A 222 23.75 11.38 -11.53
N GLY A 223 23.43 12.09 -10.45
CA GLY A 223 22.92 13.46 -10.49
C GLY A 223 21.39 13.56 -10.48
N ASP A 224 20.66 12.46 -10.68
CA ASP A 224 19.20 12.48 -10.60
C ASP A 224 18.73 12.78 -9.16
N MET A 225 17.69 13.61 -9.05
CA MET A 225 17.03 13.89 -7.77
C MET A 225 15.97 12.84 -7.49
N VAL A 226 15.97 12.27 -6.29
CA VAL A 226 15.00 11.26 -5.85
C VAL A 226 14.44 11.60 -4.47
N VAL A 227 13.18 11.24 -4.25
CA VAL A 227 12.55 11.35 -2.93
C VAL A 227 12.53 9.98 -2.30
N VAL A 228 13.11 9.83 -1.12
CA VAL A 228 13.09 8.58 -0.36
C VAL A 228 12.06 8.69 0.75
N VAL A 229 11.16 7.72 0.80
CA VAL A 229 10.15 7.57 1.85
C VAL A 229 10.29 6.17 2.43
N ALA A 230 10.21 6.05 3.74
CA ALA A 230 10.20 4.74 4.36
C ALA A 230 9.16 4.66 5.46
N ASP A 231 8.53 3.49 5.58
CA ASP A 231 7.77 3.10 6.78
C ASP A 231 8.59 2.18 7.72
N VAL A 232 9.72 1.68 7.21
CA VAL A 232 10.77 0.95 7.93
C VAL A 232 12.09 1.21 7.20
N LEU A 233 13.08 1.74 7.91
CA LEU A 233 14.48 1.73 7.49
C LEU A 233 15.23 1.03 8.62
N GLY A 234 16.01 0.01 8.27
CA GLY A 234 16.63 -0.93 9.21
C GLY A 234 17.30 -0.28 10.42
N GLY A 235 17.27 -1.04 11.52
CA GLY A 235 17.92 -0.71 12.79
C GLY A 235 17.06 -1.16 13.96
N THR A 236 17.35 -2.35 14.48
CA THR A 236 16.91 -2.87 15.79
C THR A 236 17.54 -2.06 16.93
N LYS A 237 17.31 -0.75 16.98
CA LYS A 237 17.37 -0.06 18.27
C LYS A 237 16.03 -0.32 18.92
N GLY A 238 15.95 -1.47 19.58
CA GLY A 238 14.81 -1.81 20.43
C GLY A 238 14.49 -0.65 21.37
N SER A 239 13.25 -0.61 21.86
CA SER A 239 12.84 0.35 22.88
C SER A 239 13.83 0.35 24.05
N PRO A 240 14.12 1.51 24.68
CA PRO A 240 15.03 1.54 25.82
C PRO A 240 14.56 0.56 26.89
N LYS A 241 15.50 -0.12 27.55
CA LYS A 241 15.20 -1.24 28.47
C LYS A 241 14.19 -0.86 29.56
N GLU A 242 14.23 0.37 30.03
CA GLU A 242 13.29 0.95 31.00
C GLU A 242 11.84 0.93 30.47
N ASP A 243 11.61 1.29 29.21
CA ASP A 243 10.28 1.24 28.59
C ASP A 243 9.80 -0.21 28.40
N ILE A 244 10.70 -1.13 28.06
CA ILE A 244 10.39 -2.57 27.94
C ILE A 244 9.93 -3.13 29.29
N GLU A 245 10.63 -2.80 30.37
CA GLU A 245 10.29 -3.24 31.74
C GLU A 245 8.93 -2.68 32.19
N ILE A 246 8.67 -1.39 31.96
CA ILE A 246 7.38 -0.75 32.29
C ILE A 246 6.23 -1.43 31.55
N VAL A 247 6.37 -1.64 30.24
CA VAL A 247 5.32 -2.29 29.44
C VAL A 247 5.17 -3.75 29.82
N PHE A 248 6.26 -4.47 30.12
CA PHE A 248 6.15 -5.85 30.54
C PHE A 248 5.38 -5.98 31.86
N GLU A 249 5.69 -5.16 32.87
CA GLU A 249 4.97 -5.13 34.15
C GLU A 249 3.49 -4.76 33.99
N GLU A 250 3.18 -3.78 33.13
CA GLU A 250 1.79 -3.38 32.83
C GLU A 250 0.95 -4.57 32.32
N PHE A 251 1.52 -5.38 31.42
CA PHE A 251 0.81 -6.49 30.77
C PHE A 251 0.90 -7.82 31.52
N SER A 252 1.96 -8.01 32.32
CA SER A 252 2.12 -9.17 33.21
C SER A 252 1.24 -9.08 34.45
N ARG A 253 0.82 -7.86 34.85
CA ARG A 253 0.00 -7.59 36.04
C ARG A 253 0.60 -8.22 37.31
N GLY A 254 1.93 -8.23 37.43
CA GLY A 254 2.66 -8.81 38.56
C GLY A 254 2.76 -10.35 38.56
N SER A 255 2.33 -11.03 37.49
CA SER A 255 2.46 -12.50 37.37
C SER A 255 3.82 -12.97 36.85
N GLY A 256 4.68 -12.04 36.40
CA GLY A 256 5.99 -12.34 35.82
C GLY A 256 5.95 -12.95 34.41
N VAL A 257 4.75 -13.13 33.82
CA VAL A 257 4.55 -13.67 32.47
C VAL A 257 3.42 -12.94 31.73
N ILE A 258 3.47 -12.92 30.40
CA ILE A 258 2.45 -12.35 29.52
C ILE A 258 1.86 -13.48 28.66
N SER A 259 0.53 -13.54 28.51
CA SER A 259 -0.08 -14.49 27.56
C SER A 259 0.24 -14.11 26.12
N GLN A 260 0.39 -15.08 25.20
CA GLN A 260 0.71 -14.79 23.79
C GLN A 260 -0.23 -13.76 23.14
N GLY A 261 -1.53 -13.81 23.45
CA GLY A 261 -2.50 -12.82 22.94
C GLY A 261 -2.23 -11.38 23.40
N ARG A 262 -1.57 -11.19 24.55
CA ARG A 262 -1.20 -9.88 25.10
C ARG A 262 0.16 -9.37 24.63
N VAL A 263 1.06 -10.24 24.17
CA VAL A 263 2.37 -9.85 23.63
C VAL A 263 2.22 -8.85 22.48
N ARG A 264 1.25 -9.06 21.60
CA ARG A 264 0.97 -8.13 20.49
C ARG A 264 0.53 -6.75 20.97
N ALA A 265 -0.27 -6.69 22.04
CA ALA A 265 -0.70 -5.44 22.63
C ALA A 265 0.46 -4.71 23.30
N ALA A 266 1.34 -5.44 23.99
CA ALA A 266 2.56 -4.92 24.59
C ALA A 266 3.57 -4.40 23.53
N LEU A 267 3.83 -5.16 22.47
CA LEU A 267 4.69 -4.70 21.36
C LEU A 267 4.12 -3.43 20.68
N ARG A 268 2.80 -3.39 20.46
CA ARG A 268 2.13 -2.17 19.95
C ARG A 268 2.23 -0.98 20.92
N ARG A 269 2.23 -1.24 22.23
CA ARG A 269 2.38 -0.20 23.27
C ARG A 269 3.77 0.44 23.23
N LEU A 270 4.79 -0.35 22.86
CA LEU A 270 6.16 0.08 22.59
C LEU A 270 6.34 0.74 21.20
N GLY A 271 5.29 0.85 20.40
CA GLY A 271 5.37 1.38 19.04
C GLY A 271 6.01 0.43 18.02
N LEU A 272 6.25 -0.82 18.42
CA LEU A 272 6.90 -1.84 17.62
C LEU A 272 5.86 -2.62 16.81
N LYS A 273 6.19 -2.90 15.56
CA LYS A 273 5.41 -3.84 14.72
C LYS A 273 5.98 -5.24 14.86
N VAL A 274 5.07 -6.18 15.10
CA VAL A 274 5.34 -7.62 15.08
C VAL A 274 5.85 -7.99 13.68
N SER A 275 7.05 -8.56 13.63
CA SER A 275 7.64 -9.11 12.41
C SER A 275 7.03 -10.47 12.07
N ASP A 276 7.18 -10.93 10.82
CA ASP A 276 6.67 -12.24 10.38
C ASP A 276 7.26 -13.40 11.20
N ALA A 277 8.51 -13.25 11.69
CA ALA A 277 9.17 -14.19 12.58
C ALA A 277 8.47 -14.29 13.94
N VAL A 278 8.11 -13.14 14.53
CA VAL A 278 7.38 -13.08 15.80
C VAL A 278 5.93 -13.56 15.61
N GLU A 279 5.27 -13.26 14.48
CA GLU A 279 3.94 -13.79 14.18
C GLU A 279 3.96 -15.33 14.05
N ALA A 280 4.97 -15.90 13.39
CA ALA A 280 5.16 -17.34 13.28
C ALA A 280 5.51 -17.99 14.64
N ALA A 281 6.36 -17.37 15.45
CA ALA A 281 6.72 -17.84 16.79
C ALA A 281 5.54 -17.82 17.77
N LEU A 282 4.59 -16.90 17.56
CA LEU A 282 3.34 -16.84 18.31
C LEU A 282 2.25 -17.78 17.75
N GLY A 283 2.55 -18.58 16.70
CA GLY A 283 1.63 -19.60 16.17
C GLY A 283 0.37 -19.04 15.50
N MET A 284 0.39 -17.77 15.08
CA MET A 284 -0.80 -17.08 14.61
C MET A 284 -0.85 -17.09 13.08
N ARG A 285 -1.85 -17.78 12.49
CA ARG A 285 -2.23 -17.54 11.08
C ARG A 285 -3.12 -16.29 11.01
N ASP A 286 -2.98 -15.53 9.94
CA ASP A 286 -3.85 -14.40 9.59
C ASP A 286 -5.32 -14.76 9.82
N PHE A 287 -5.95 -14.12 10.81
CA PHE A 287 -7.30 -13.56 10.83
C PHE A 287 -7.54 -12.93 12.22
N ASP A 288 -8.67 -12.24 12.40
CA ASP A 288 -9.20 -11.77 13.70
C ASP A 288 -8.91 -10.32 14.10
N LEU A 289 -9.53 -9.41 13.34
CA LEU A 289 -10.14 -8.22 13.93
C LEU A 289 -11.64 -8.40 14.24
N GLU A 290 -12.26 -9.53 13.82
CA GLU A 290 -13.69 -9.82 14.07
C GLU A 290 -13.94 -10.78 15.25
N GLU A 291 -12.95 -11.55 15.68
CA GLU A 291 -13.15 -12.58 16.71
C GLU A 291 -12.96 -12.07 18.15
N SER A 292 -12.22 -10.98 18.36
CA SER A 292 -12.09 -10.38 19.71
C SER A 292 -13.44 -9.86 20.23
N THR A 293 -14.33 -9.42 19.33
CA THR A 293 -15.69 -8.99 19.70
C THR A 293 -16.63 -10.17 19.91
N ARG A 294 -16.36 -11.34 19.30
CA ARG A 294 -17.15 -12.56 19.51
C ARG A 294 -16.75 -13.32 20.77
N MET A 295 -15.47 -13.31 21.16
CA MET A 295 -15.01 -13.96 22.39
C MET A 295 -15.55 -13.28 23.66
N GLU A 296 -15.71 -11.96 23.67
CA GLU A 296 -16.36 -11.24 24.79
C GLU A 296 -17.85 -11.63 24.95
N LEU A 297 -18.53 -12.00 23.86
CA LEU A 297 -19.91 -12.48 23.87
C LEU A 297 -20.03 -13.99 24.14
N ALA A 298 -19.02 -14.78 23.77
CA ALA A 298 -18.99 -16.24 23.96
C ALA A 298 -18.56 -16.66 25.38
N ALA A 299 -17.84 -15.81 26.11
CA ALA A 299 -17.43 -16.07 27.50
C ALA A 299 -18.61 -16.22 28.49
N SER A 300 -19.85 -15.96 28.06
CA SER A 300 -21.04 -16.21 28.88
C SER A 300 -21.58 -17.64 28.81
N LYS A 301 -21.16 -18.50 27.85
CA LYS A 301 -21.73 -19.86 27.74
C LYS A 301 -20.71 -20.90 27.22
N ASN A 302 -20.53 -21.93 28.05
CA ASN A 302 -19.97 -23.25 27.80
C ASN A 302 -18.45 -23.46 27.93
N THR A 303 -18.15 -24.24 28.97
CA THR A 303 -16.97 -25.07 29.24
C THR A 303 -16.69 -26.06 28.10
N THR A 304 -15.62 -25.82 27.35
CA THR A 304 -14.82 -26.86 26.68
C THR A 304 -13.34 -26.47 26.79
N ALA A 305 -12.45 -27.44 26.98
CA ALA A 305 -11.05 -27.25 27.37
C ALA A 305 -10.32 -26.26 26.44
N ALA A 306 -9.80 -25.18 27.02
CA ALA A 306 -9.01 -24.18 26.31
C ALA A 306 -7.69 -24.80 25.80
N PRO A 307 -7.21 -24.42 24.60
CA PRO A 307 -5.85 -24.74 24.20
C PRO A 307 -4.88 -24.16 25.25
N VAL A 308 -3.82 -24.90 25.58
CA VAL A 308 -2.79 -24.46 26.54
C VAL A 308 -2.25 -23.11 26.08
N GLU A 309 -2.68 -22.02 26.71
CA GLU A 309 -2.17 -20.68 26.43
C GLU A 309 -0.69 -20.67 26.78
N GLN A 310 0.16 -20.64 25.75
CA GLN A 310 1.59 -20.47 25.94
C GLN A 310 1.83 -19.09 26.57
N THR A 311 2.54 -19.07 27.69
CA THR A 311 2.95 -17.86 28.40
C THR A 311 4.36 -17.46 28.00
N VAL A 312 4.64 -16.16 28.02
CA VAL A 312 5.89 -15.54 27.58
C VAL A 312 6.50 -14.81 28.77
N ASP A 313 7.72 -15.20 29.17
CA ASP A 313 8.47 -14.54 30.24
C ASP A 313 9.16 -13.26 29.75
N PHE A 314 9.77 -12.51 30.67
CA PHE A 314 10.44 -11.24 30.35
C PHE A 314 11.58 -11.42 29.34
N GLN A 315 12.35 -12.49 29.48
CA GLN A 315 13.50 -12.76 28.62
C GLN A 315 13.07 -13.04 27.18
N ARG A 316 12.00 -13.82 27.00
CA ARG A 316 11.42 -14.10 25.69
C ARG A 316 10.65 -12.92 25.12
N PHE A 317 10.05 -12.08 25.97
CA PHE A 317 9.46 -10.81 25.54
C PHE A 317 10.53 -9.84 25.02
N CYS A 318 11.71 -9.77 25.66
CA CYS A 318 12.84 -8.99 25.17
C CYS A 318 13.31 -9.48 23.80
N GLN A 319 13.39 -10.80 23.58
CA GLN A 319 13.69 -11.37 22.26
C GLN A 319 12.66 -10.93 21.21
N TYR A 320 11.36 -10.94 21.54
CA TYR A 320 10.33 -10.44 20.63
C TYR A 320 10.42 -8.94 20.37
N VAL A 321 10.88 -8.14 21.34
CA VAL A 321 11.12 -6.70 21.17
C VAL A 321 12.31 -6.46 20.25
N GLU A 322 13.40 -7.22 20.40
CA GLU A 322 14.57 -7.17 19.51
C GLU A 322 14.23 -7.59 18.09
N GLU A 323 13.34 -8.57 17.92
CA GLU A 323 12.83 -9.03 16.63
C GLU A 323 11.73 -8.13 16.04
N ALA A 324 11.20 -7.18 16.81
CA ALA A 324 10.14 -6.28 16.39
C ALA A 324 10.72 -4.99 15.78
N THR A 325 10.00 -4.43 14.81
CA THR A 325 10.50 -3.30 14.01
C THR A 325 9.87 -1.98 14.44
N GLU A 326 10.71 -0.97 14.67
CA GLU A 326 10.25 0.40 14.92
C GLU A 326 9.65 1.00 13.65
N VAL A 327 8.48 1.63 13.76
CA VAL A 327 7.84 2.32 12.63
C VAL A 327 8.35 3.75 12.55
N VAL A 328 9.46 3.95 11.88
CA VAL A 328 9.97 5.30 11.60
C VAL A 328 9.50 5.74 10.22
N HIS A 329 8.57 6.71 10.18
CA HIS A 329 8.20 7.33 8.91
C HIS A 329 9.21 8.42 8.58
N THR A 330 10.01 8.22 7.52
CA THR A 330 11.01 9.20 7.07
C THR A 330 10.68 9.75 5.69
N LEU A 331 11.12 10.99 5.45
CA LEU A 331 11.06 11.65 4.15
C LEU A 331 12.40 12.33 3.92
N GLN A 332 13.08 11.97 2.84
CA GLN A 332 14.39 12.51 2.48
C GLN A 332 14.40 12.89 1.00
N LEU A 333 15.09 13.98 0.66
CA LEU A 333 15.41 14.34 -0.71
C LEU A 333 16.90 14.05 -0.92
N ARG A 334 17.22 13.24 -1.94
CA ARG A 334 18.59 12.83 -2.22
C ARG A 334 18.95 13.08 -3.69
N CYS A 335 20.24 13.25 -3.92
CA CYS A 335 20.84 13.16 -5.25
C CYS A 335 21.50 11.79 -5.37
N VAL A 336 21.34 11.12 -6.51
CA VAL A 336 21.96 9.82 -6.76
C VAL A 336 23.45 10.03 -7.00
N GLU A 337 24.30 9.45 -6.14
CA GLU A 337 25.78 9.56 -6.20
C GLU A 337 26.43 8.70 -7.29
#